data_AF-A0A7C9RTS5-F1
#
_entry.id   AF-A0A7C9RTS5-F1
#
_cell.length_a   1.000
_cell.length_b   1.000
_cell.length_c   1.000
_cell.angle_alpha   90.00
_cell.angle_beta   90.00
_cell.angle_gamma   90.00
#
_symmetry.space_group_name_H-M   'P 1'
#
loop_
_entity.id
_entity.type
_entity.pdbx_description
1 polymer ?
#
loop_
_entity_poly.entity_id
_entity_poly.type
_entity_poly.pdbx_seq_one_letter_code
_entity_poly.pdbx_strand_id
1 'polypeptide(L)' 'MDNVVWLRPPDGEPPDGEQPGKACLVHSDDEWWEGTVVWEEARREDGLWWGTVTYRKDGQEITEVRSQHDLRAR' A
#
# COMPACT_ATOMS: atom_id res chain seq x y z
N MET A 1 23.94 -7.94 0.17
CA MET A 1 23.29 -6.63 -0.04
C MET A 1 21.82 -6.94 -0.24
N ASP A 2 21.10 -6.96 0.87
CA ASP A 2 19.72 -7.37 1.00
C ASP A 2 18.82 -6.40 0.23
N ASN A 3 18.29 -6.88 -0.90
CA ASN A 3 17.34 -6.14 -1.73
C ASN A 3 16.01 -6.02 -0.98
N VAL A 4 15.87 -4.99 -0.14
CA VAL A 4 14.57 -4.57 0.36
C VAL A 4 13.83 -3.92 -0.81
N VAL A 5 12.98 -4.69 -1.49
CA VAL A 5 12.07 -4.18 -2.53
C VAL A 5 10.95 -3.42 -1.82
N TRP A 6 11.14 -2.12 -1.66
CA TRP A 6 10.06 -1.24 -1.24
C TRP A 6 8.99 -1.18 -2.32
N LEU A 7 7.73 -1.13 -1.89
CA LEU A 7 6.57 -1.04 -2.77
C LEU A 7 6.57 0.36 -3.41
N ARG A 8 7.25 0.51 -4.55
CA ARG A 8 7.23 1.77 -5.29
C ARG A 8 5.83 1.94 -5.91
N PRO A 9 5.23 3.13 -5.78
CA PRO A 9 4.05 3.47 -6.57
C PRO A 9 4.40 3.38 -8.06
N PRO A 10 3.41 3.12 -8.93
CA PRO A 10 3.67 3.12 -10.36
C PRO A 10 4.23 4.48 -10.77
N ASP A 11 5.38 4.49 -11.44
CA ASP A 11 6.04 5.70 -11.99
C ASP A 11 5.28 6.26 -13.22
N GLY A 12 4.07 5.76 -13.47
CA GLY A 12 3.28 6.05 -14.67
C GLY A 12 1.79 6.03 -14.37
N GLU A 13 1.11 7.00 -14.98
CA GLU A 13 -0.34 7.21 -14.97
C GLU A 13 -1.08 5.88 -15.18
N PRO A 14 -2.02 5.50 -14.28
CA PRO A 14 -2.76 4.26 -14.44
C PRO A 14 -3.64 4.36 -15.70
N PRO A 15 -3.65 3.34 -16.59
CA PRO A 15 -4.58 3.32 -17.70
C PRO A 15 -6.00 3.19 -17.13
N ASP A 16 -6.86 4.16 -17.44
CA ASP A 16 -8.30 4.16 -17.17
C ASP A 16 -8.71 3.92 -15.70
N GLY A 17 -8.69 5.00 -14.89
CA GLY A 17 -9.74 5.32 -13.89
C GLY A 17 -9.99 4.37 -12.71
N GLU A 18 -9.36 3.21 -12.67
CA GLU A 18 -9.62 2.17 -11.68
C GLU A 18 -8.27 1.53 -11.36
N GLN A 19 -7.49 2.17 -10.47
CA GLN A 19 -6.20 1.62 -10.04
C GLN A 19 -6.46 0.24 -9.41
N PRO A 20 -6.09 -0.89 -10.05
CA PRO A 20 -6.22 -2.18 -9.40
C PRO A 20 -5.25 -2.16 -8.23
N GLY A 21 -5.78 -2.12 -7.00
CA GLY A 21 -4.97 -2.01 -5.80
C GLY A 21 -3.83 -3.02 -5.84
N LYS A 22 -2.59 -2.55 -5.69
CA LYS A 22 -1.41 -3.38 -5.82
C LYS A 22 -1.33 -4.30 -4.61
N ALA A 23 -1.17 -5.60 -4.82
CA ALA A 23 -1.02 -6.55 -3.73
C ALA A 23 0.16 -6.16 -2.83
N CYS A 24 -0.11 -6.04 -1.54
CA CYS A 24 0.85 -5.58 -0.53
C CYS A 24 0.66 -6.32 0.79
N LEU A 25 1.71 -6.28 1.61
CA LEU A 25 1.62 -6.64 3.02
C LEU A 25 1.45 -5.34 3.82
N VAL A 26 0.38 -5.28 4.61
CA VAL A 26 0.01 -4.16 5.48
C VAL A 26 0.44 -4.49 6.90
N HIS A 27 1.23 -3.61 7.52
CA HIS A 27 1.60 -3.76 8.92
C HIS A 27 0.46 -3.27 9.83
N SER A 28 -0.14 -4.18 10.60
CA SER A 28 -1.21 -3.89 11.55
C SER A 28 -1.16 -4.86 12.73
N ASP A 29 -1.23 -4.32 13.96
CA ASP A 29 -1.17 -5.12 15.20
C ASP A 29 0.15 -5.89 15.38
N ASP A 30 1.28 -5.31 14.98
CA ASP A 30 2.61 -5.97 14.99
C ASP A 30 2.70 -7.17 14.00
N GLU A 31 1.67 -7.38 13.18
CA GLU A 31 1.59 -8.44 12.17
C GLU A 31 1.51 -7.87 10.75
N TRP A 32 1.88 -8.69 9.76
CA TRP A 32 1.79 -8.35 8.35
C TRP A 32 0.61 -9.07 7.72
N TRP A 33 -0.37 -8.30 7.24
CA TRP A 33 -1.60 -8.81 6.63
C TRP A 33 -1.55 -8.66 5.11
N GLU A 34 -2.02 -9.68 4.39
CA GLU A 34 -2.16 -9.59 2.94
C GLU A 34 -3.36 -8.69 2.58
N GLY A 35 -3.10 -7.69 1.73
CA GLY A 35 -4.10 -6.76 1.26
C GLY A 35 -3.73 -6.16 -0.09
N THR A 36 -4.46 -5.12 -0.47
CA THR A 36 -4.21 -4.33 -1.66
C THR A 36 -4.06 -2.86 -1.27
N VAL A 37 -3.10 -2.16 -1.88
CA VAL A 37 -2.90 -0.72 -1.70
C VAL A 37 -3.27 0.03 -2.97
N VAL A 38 -4.05 1.09 -2.81
CA VAL A 38 -4.28 2.11 -3.82
C VAL A 38 -3.51 3.35 -3.38
N TRP A 39 -2.44 3.69 -4.09
CA TRP A 39 -1.64 4.87 -3.79
C TRP A 39 -2.40 6.15 -4.16
N GLU A 40 -2.16 7.21 -3.40
CA GLU A 40 -2.56 8.56 -3.80
C GLU A 40 -1.80 8.98 -5.06
N GLU A 41 -2.37 9.92 -5.81
CA GLU A 41 -1.79 10.42 -7.07
C GLU A 41 -0.47 11.19 -6.86
N ALA A 42 -0.26 11.72 -5.65
CA ALA A 42 0.92 12.49 -5.30
C ALA A 42 1.41 12.16 -3.88
N ARG A 43 2.67 12.50 -3.62
CA ARG A 43 3.21 12.48 -2.26
C ARG A 43 2.55 13.57 -1.43
N ARG A 44 2.32 13.27 -0.15
CA ARG A 44 1.84 14.27 0.81
C ARG A 44 2.96 15.26 1.16
N GLU A 45 2.60 16.30 1.90
CA GLU A 45 3.53 17.34 2.38
C GLU A 45 4.73 16.77 3.18
N ASP A 46 4.56 15.59 3.79
CA ASP A 46 5.61 14.86 4.50
C ASP A 46 6.67 14.22 3.57
N GLY A 47 6.46 14.28 2.25
CA GLY A 47 7.35 13.69 1.25
C GLY A 47 7.22 12.16 1.11
N LEU A 48 6.32 11.55 1.87
CA LEU A 48 6.00 10.13 1.81
C LEU A 48 4.85 9.85 0.84
N TRP A 49 4.87 8.66 0.25
CA TRP A 49 3.69 8.11 -0.43
C TRP A 49 2.73 7.53 0.59
N TRP A 50 1.46 7.86 0.41
CA TRP A 50 0.35 7.37 1.19
C TRP A 50 -0.60 6.63 0.25
N GLY A 51 -1.18 5.56 0.75
CA GLY A 51 -2.13 4.77 0.00
C GLY A 51 -3.22 4.23 0.89
N THR A 52 -4.42 4.13 0.34
CA THR A 52 -5.54 3.45 0.96
C THR A 52 -5.31 1.96 0.82
N VAL A 53 -5.23 1.26 1.94
CA VAL A 53 -5.01 -0.18 2.01
C VAL A 53 -6.31 -0.86 2.41
N THR A 54 -6.62 -1.95 1.72
CA THR A 54 -7.74 -2.83 2.04
C THR A 54 -7.18 -4.21 2.32
N TYR A 55 -7.38 -4.71 3.53
CA TYR A 55 -6.89 -6.02 3.96
C TYR A 55 -7.91 -6.72 4.84
N ARG A 56 -7.80 -8.05 4.95
CA ARG A 56 -8.72 -8.85 5.75
C ARG A 56 -8.07 -9.27 7.06
N LYS A 57 -8.56 -8.74 8.18
CA LYS A 57 -8.11 -9.08 9.55
C LYS A 57 -9.26 -9.72 10.30
N ASP A 58 -9.02 -10.89 10.89
CA ASP A 58 -10.02 -11.63 11.69
C ASP A 58 -11.36 -11.87 10.93
N GLY A 59 -11.27 -12.08 9.61
CA GLY A 59 -12.45 -12.25 8.77
C GLY A 59 -13.17 -10.96 8.37
N GLN A 60 -12.80 -9.81 8.94
CA GLN A 60 -13.32 -8.48 8.60
C GLN A 60 -12.43 -7.77 7.57
N GLU A 61 -13.05 -7.10 6.60
CA GLU A 61 -12.34 -6.21 5.70
C GLU A 61 -12.09 -4.86 6.39
N ILE A 62 -10.83 -4.45 6.45
CA ILE A 62 -10.39 -3.19 7.02
C ILE A 62 -9.82 -2.34 5.89
N THR A 63 -10.33 -1.11 5.79
CA THR A 63 -9.83 -0.10 4.85
C THR A 63 -9.31 1.10 5.61
N GLU A 64 -8.03 1.44 5.43
CA GLU A 64 -7.38 2.54 6.12
C GLU A 64 -6.26 3.15 5.27
N VAL A 65 -5.80 4.35 5.59
CA VAL A 65 -4.71 4.99 4.84
C VAL A 65 -3.40 4.74 5.56
N ARG A 66 -2.41 4.19 4.84
CA ARG A 66 -1.09 3.87 5.37
C ARG A 66 0.01 4.49 4.54
N SER A 67 1.13 4.77 5.21
CA SER A 67 2.33 5.28 4.56
C SER A 67 3.10 4.14 3.90
N GLN A 68 3.99 4.48 2.96
CA GLN A 68 4.89 3.48 2.36
C GLN A 68 5.80 2.75 3.34
N HIS A 69 6.00 3.26 4.56
CA HIS A 69 6.81 2.57 5.57
C HIS A 69 6.05 1.40 6.21
N ASP A 70 4.72 1.52 6.30
CA ASP A 70 3.84 0.49 6.85
C ASP A 70 3.43 -0.56 5.79
N LEU A 71 4.00 -0.47 4.59
CA LEU A 71 3.63 -1.29 3.43
C LEU A 71 4.84 -1.97 2.80
N ARG A 72 4.72 -3.27 2.55
CA ARG A 72 5.77 -4.06 1.88
C ARG A 72 5.25 -4.73 0.63
N ALA A 73 6.11 -4.75 -0.40
CA ALA A 73 5.83 -5.52 -1.60
C ALA A 73 5.79 -7.01 -1.25
N ARG A 74 4.86 -7.74 -1.85
CA ARG A 74 4.86 -9.20 -1.88
C ARG A 74 5.92 -9.72 -2.84
#